data_AF-A0A6P0I3K5-F1
#
_entry.id   AF-A0A6P0I3K5-F1
#
_cell.length_a   1.000
_cell.length_b   1.000
_cell.length_c   1.000
_cell.angle_alpha   90.00
_cell.angle_beta   90.00
_cell.angle_gamma   90.00
#
_symmetry.space_group_name_H-M   'P 1'
#
loop_
_entity.id
_entity.type
_entity.pdbx_description
1 polymer ?
#
loop_
_entity_poly.entity_id
_entity_poly.type
_entity_poly.pdbx_seq_one_letter_code
_entity_poly.pdbx_strand_id
1 'polypeptide(L)'
;MIMRRQLFRLIGLFILSLILLTCSSNQTQNSLQKVQSDPILTIWWNRGYYPEQDEALKKVVAEWQEKTNKKVELLFFSEDDILQVIIDALAVDKPPDILFSERAEYTLIPQWVWQGKLVDVSDVIKPVKNFYSDTALKSAYLYNNIESKFSNYAVPIMQQGIHIHYWNDLILKAGLAEKIPEKWDEFWQYWQNAQKALSQKNDNNIYGLGCKHSAISCQLSATILSP
;
A
#
# COMPACT_ATOMS: atom_id res chain seq x y z
N MET A 1 -83.12 -13.51 2.63
CA MET A 1 -82.33 -12.40 2.07
C MET A 1 -82.36 -11.17 3.00
N ILE A 2 -81.99 -11.31 4.29
CA ILE A 2 -81.94 -10.18 5.26
C ILE A 2 -80.70 -10.23 6.19
N MET A 3 -79.97 -11.35 6.28
CA MET A 3 -78.81 -11.47 7.20
C MET A 3 -77.45 -11.00 6.67
N ARG A 4 -77.31 -10.67 5.39
CA ARG A 4 -76.00 -10.32 4.78
C ARG A 4 -75.69 -8.81 4.78
N ARG A 5 -76.66 -7.96 5.14
CA ARG A 5 -76.51 -6.49 5.19
C ARG A 5 -76.18 -5.94 6.58
N GLN A 6 -76.46 -6.69 7.65
CA GLN A 6 -76.13 -6.28 9.03
C GLN A 6 -74.70 -6.66 9.43
N LEU A 7 -74.14 -7.73 8.87
CA LEU A 7 -72.75 -8.15 9.13
C LEU A 7 -71.72 -7.14 8.56
N PHE A 8 -72.01 -6.53 7.40
CA PHE A 8 -71.14 -5.50 6.80
C PHE A 8 -71.21 -4.14 7.51
N ARG A 9 -72.30 -3.82 8.22
CA ARG A 9 -72.40 -2.59 9.02
C ARG A 9 -71.63 -2.68 10.33
N LEU A 10 -71.50 -3.87 10.91
CA LEU A 10 -70.72 -4.10 12.14
C LEU A 10 -69.21 -4.15 11.91
N ILE A 11 -68.75 -4.56 10.72
CA ILE A 11 -67.32 -4.56 10.36
C ILE A 11 -66.83 -3.15 9.98
N GLY A 12 -67.69 -2.31 9.37
CA GLY A 12 -67.35 -0.93 9.01
C GLY A 12 -67.20 0.02 10.21
N LEU A 13 -67.85 -0.26 11.35
CA LEU A 13 -67.74 0.56 12.56
C LEU A 13 -66.51 0.23 13.43
N PHE A 14 -65.82 -0.87 13.16
CA PHE A 14 -64.59 -1.25 13.88
C PHE A 14 -63.32 -0.69 13.24
N ILE A 15 -63.38 -0.23 11.98
CA ILE A 15 -62.22 0.31 11.25
C ILE A 15 -62.11 1.85 11.40
N LEU A 16 -63.18 2.54 11.81
CA LEU A 16 -63.16 4.00 12.01
C LEU A 16 -62.74 4.43 13.43
N SER A 17 -62.59 3.52 14.39
CA SER A 17 -62.15 3.83 15.76
C SER A 17 -60.65 3.61 16.00
N LEU A 18 -59.89 3.13 15.00
CA LEU A 18 -58.45 2.88 15.12
C LEU A 18 -57.56 4.03 14.59
N ILE A 19 -58.10 5.23 14.33
CA ILE A 19 -57.34 6.39 13.78
C ILE A 19 -57.29 7.60 14.74
N LEU A 20 -57.53 7.43 16.06
CA LEU A 20 -57.36 8.54 17.03
C LEU A 20 -56.45 8.19 18.22
N LEU A 21 -55.27 7.65 17.94
CA LEU A 21 -54.18 7.54 18.93
C LEU A 21 -52.87 8.13 18.37
N THR A 22 -52.90 9.45 18.17
CA THR A 22 -51.77 10.38 18.22
C THR A 22 -52.23 11.48 19.19
N CYS A 23 -51.57 11.93 20.25
CA CYS A 23 -50.19 11.92 20.68
C CYS A 23 -50.19 12.02 22.21
N SER A 24 -49.37 11.25 22.91
CA SER A 24 -48.77 11.74 24.16
C SER A 24 -47.49 10.98 24.42
N SER A 25 -46.43 11.47 23.79
CA SER A 25 -45.07 11.21 24.21
C SER A 25 -44.43 12.59 24.28
N ASN A 26 -44.11 13.01 25.50
CA ASN A 26 -43.29 14.18 25.76
C ASN A 26 -41.95 13.99 25.03
N GLN A 27 -41.85 14.49 23.81
CA GLN A 27 -40.57 14.74 23.18
C GLN A 27 -39.98 15.96 23.89
N THR A 28 -39.24 15.69 24.95
CA THR A 28 -38.07 16.51 25.28
C THR A 28 -37.27 16.62 23.98
N GLN A 29 -37.30 17.79 23.35
CA GLN A 29 -36.41 18.12 22.24
C GLN A 29 -34.97 18.18 22.78
N ASN A 30 -34.39 17.03 23.08
CA ASN A 30 -32.97 16.88 22.89
C ASN A 30 -32.78 16.84 21.38
N SER A 31 -32.41 17.99 20.82
CA SER A 31 -31.72 18.00 19.54
C SER A 31 -30.56 17.02 19.68
N LEU A 32 -30.72 15.81 19.16
CA LEU A 32 -29.59 15.04 18.70
C LEU A 32 -29.01 15.89 17.57
N GLN A 33 -28.13 16.82 17.96
CA GLN A 33 -27.09 17.29 17.07
C GLN A 33 -26.53 16.00 16.48
N LYS A 34 -26.75 15.80 15.19
CA LYS A 34 -25.90 14.91 14.41
C LYS A 34 -24.51 15.48 14.67
N VAL A 35 -23.79 14.89 15.64
CA VAL A 35 -22.38 15.13 15.83
C VAL A 35 -21.82 14.67 14.52
N GLN A 36 -21.60 15.61 13.60
CA GLN A 36 -20.85 15.40 12.41
C GLN A 36 -19.45 15.15 12.95
N SER A 37 -19.17 13.89 13.29
CA SER A 37 -17.85 13.46 13.66
C SER A 37 -16.98 13.82 12.48
N ASP A 38 -15.93 14.60 12.73
CA ASP A 38 -14.95 14.91 11.71
C ASP A 38 -14.55 13.61 11.00
N PRO A 39 -14.54 13.57 9.66
CA PRO A 39 -14.19 12.36 8.93
C PRO A 39 -12.81 11.90 9.39
N ILE A 40 -12.72 10.62 9.77
CA ILE A 40 -11.47 9.98 10.20
C ILE A 40 -10.68 9.67 8.93
N LEU A 41 -9.44 10.16 8.84
CA LEU A 41 -8.54 9.83 7.74
C LEU A 41 -8.07 8.38 7.90
N THR A 42 -8.28 7.56 6.89
CA THR A 42 -7.91 6.14 6.90
C THR A 42 -6.61 5.93 6.11
N ILE A 43 -5.62 5.31 6.75
CA ILE A 43 -4.31 5.02 6.15
C ILE A 43 -4.03 3.53 6.24
N TRP A 44 -3.84 2.88 5.10
CA TRP A 44 -3.42 1.48 5.02
C TRP A 44 -1.99 1.41 4.55
N TRP A 45 -1.15 0.71 5.31
CA TRP A 45 0.29 0.75 5.14
C TRP A 45 0.90 -0.65 5.16
N ASN A 46 1.89 -0.92 4.31
CA ASN A 46 2.68 -2.15 4.43
C ASN A 46 3.50 -2.16 5.72
N ARG A 47 3.28 -3.18 6.55
CA ARG A 47 4.06 -3.44 7.77
C ARG A 47 5.55 -3.51 7.43
N GLY A 48 6.33 -2.74 8.15
CA GLY A 48 7.78 -2.75 8.03
C GLY A 48 8.39 -4.09 8.44
N TYR A 49 9.53 -4.42 7.85
CA TYR A 49 10.30 -5.61 8.25
C TYR A 49 10.82 -5.52 9.69
N TYR A 50 11.04 -4.29 10.17
CA TYR A 50 11.51 -3.99 11.52
C TYR A 50 10.43 -3.19 12.27
N PRO A 51 10.14 -3.51 13.55
CA PRO A 51 9.16 -2.79 14.35
C PRO A 51 9.38 -1.27 14.38
N GLU A 52 10.63 -0.83 14.34
CA GLU A 52 11.03 0.58 14.36
C GLU A 52 10.47 1.37 13.17
N GLN A 53 10.22 0.73 12.03
CA GLN A 53 9.61 1.37 10.86
C GLN A 53 8.14 1.70 11.13
N ASP A 54 7.39 0.75 11.70
CA ASP A 54 5.99 0.96 12.09
C ASP A 54 5.88 2.03 13.18
N GLU A 55 6.78 2.01 14.17
CA GLU A 55 6.80 3.01 15.25
C GLU A 55 7.16 4.41 14.74
N ALA A 56 8.08 4.53 13.77
CA ALA A 56 8.39 5.81 13.14
C ALA A 56 7.16 6.40 12.43
N LEU A 57 6.41 5.58 11.69
CA LEU A 57 5.18 6.03 11.04
C LEU A 57 4.09 6.43 12.05
N LYS A 58 3.87 5.61 13.08
CA LYS A 58 2.93 5.93 14.17
C LYS A 58 3.25 7.26 14.81
N LYS A 59 4.54 7.55 15.04
CA LYS A 59 4.99 8.84 15.58
C LYS A 59 4.66 9.99 14.64
N VAL A 60 4.95 9.87 13.35
CA VAL A 60 4.61 10.90 12.34
C VAL A 60 3.11 11.17 12.31
N VAL A 61 2.28 10.11 12.34
CA VAL A 61 0.82 10.23 12.39
C VAL A 61 0.37 10.91 13.68
N ALA A 62 0.91 10.53 14.83
CA ALA A 62 0.59 11.16 16.12
C ALA A 62 0.90 12.66 16.12
N GLU A 63 2.10 13.05 15.69
CA GLU A 63 2.49 14.46 15.59
C GLU A 63 1.60 15.25 14.61
N TRP A 64 1.16 14.61 13.52
CA TRP A 64 0.24 15.25 12.57
C TRP A 64 -1.16 15.43 13.17
N GLN A 65 -1.68 14.43 13.91
CA GLN A 65 -2.96 14.54 14.61
C GLN A 65 -2.93 15.67 15.65
N GLU A 66 -1.85 15.77 16.44
CA GLU A 66 -1.68 16.85 17.43
C GLU A 66 -1.68 18.24 16.78
N LYS A 67 -0.98 18.40 15.64
CA LYS A 67 -0.89 19.68 14.92
C LYS A 67 -2.19 20.10 14.25
N THR A 68 -3.01 19.14 13.81
CA THR A 68 -4.19 19.41 12.97
C THR A 68 -5.51 19.24 13.70
N ASN A 69 -5.50 18.61 14.88
CA ASN A 69 -6.67 18.15 15.62
C ASN A 69 -7.58 17.21 14.80
N LYS A 70 -7.05 16.59 13.74
CA LYS A 70 -7.75 15.58 12.93
C LYS A 70 -7.43 14.18 13.44
N LYS A 71 -8.34 13.24 13.20
CA LYS A 71 -8.17 11.83 13.58
C LYS A 71 -7.73 10.99 12.40
N VAL A 72 -6.87 10.01 12.68
CA VAL A 72 -6.32 9.05 11.73
C VAL A 72 -6.55 7.63 12.25
N GLU A 73 -7.07 6.76 11.40
CA GLU A 73 -7.05 5.32 11.57
C GLU A 73 -5.92 4.74 10.73
N LEU A 74 -4.85 4.28 11.39
CA LEU A 74 -3.68 3.68 10.74
C LEU A 74 -3.71 2.15 10.90
N LEU A 75 -3.76 1.43 9.79
CA LEU A 75 -3.74 -0.02 9.74
C LEU A 75 -2.51 -0.54 9.00
N PHE A 76 -1.87 -1.56 9.58
CA PHE A 76 -0.70 -2.22 9.01
C PHE A 76 -1.06 -3.60 8.48
N PHE A 77 -0.66 -3.90 7.25
CA PHE A 77 -0.91 -5.16 6.56
C PHE A 77 0.41 -5.78 6.11
N SER A 78 0.48 -7.11 6.00
CA SER A 78 1.61 -7.76 5.32
C SER A 78 1.65 -7.36 3.83
N GLU A 79 2.78 -7.60 3.18
CA GLU A 79 2.97 -7.33 1.75
C GLU A 79 1.94 -8.05 0.87
N ASP A 80 1.62 -9.30 1.23
CA ASP A 80 0.68 -10.12 0.47
C ASP A 80 -0.78 -9.80 0.79
N ASP A 81 -1.11 -9.54 2.06
CA ASP A 81 -2.49 -9.30 2.49
C ASP A 81 -3.04 -7.98 1.93
N ILE A 82 -2.21 -6.91 1.91
CA ILE A 82 -2.69 -5.56 1.58
C ILE A 82 -3.31 -5.51 0.17
N LEU A 83 -2.79 -6.29 -0.77
CA LEU A 83 -3.25 -6.32 -2.16
C LEU A 83 -4.66 -6.90 -2.27
N GLN A 84 -4.96 -7.99 -1.57
CA GLN A 84 -6.29 -8.56 -1.60
C GLN A 84 -7.28 -7.66 -0.86
N VAL A 85 -6.88 -7.14 0.31
CA VAL A 85 -7.73 -6.28 1.13
C VAL A 85 -8.13 -5.00 0.37
N ILE A 86 -7.21 -4.36 -0.37
CA ILE A 86 -7.54 -3.17 -1.17
C ILE A 86 -8.45 -3.48 -2.36
N ILE A 87 -8.28 -4.63 -3.01
CA ILE A 87 -9.16 -5.05 -4.11
C ILE A 87 -10.59 -5.24 -3.60
N ASP A 88 -10.76 -5.93 -2.46
CA ASP A 88 -12.06 -6.18 -1.85
C ASP A 88 -12.71 -4.86 -1.39
N ALA A 89 -11.92 -3.95 -0.80
CA ALA A 89 -12.37 -2.64 -0.37
C ALA A 89 -12.87 -1.77 -1.53
N LEU A 90 -12.18 -1.81 -2.67
CA LEU A 90 -12.61 -1.12 -3.90
C LEU A 90 -13.87 -1.73 -4.50
N ALA A 91 -14.08 -3.04 -4.37
CA ALA A 91 -15.28 -3.73 -4.87
C ALA A 91 -16.56 -3.30 -4.14
N VAL A 92 -16.43 -2.85 -2.88
CA VAL A 92 -17.54 -2.38 -2.05
C VAL A 92 -17.54 -0.86 -1.83
N ASP A 93 -16.77 -0.11 -2.63
CA ASP A 93 -16.66 1.35 -2.59
C ASP A 93 -16.27 1.90 -1.20
N LYS A 94 -15.33 1.22 -0.53
CA LYS A 94 -14.76 1.61 0.77
C LYS A 94 -13.23 1.52 0.83
N PRO A 95 -12.49 2.11 -0.13
CA PRO A 95 -11.03 2.16 -0.04
C PRO A 95 -10.57 3.09 1.12
N PRO A 96 -9.30 2.96 1.57
CA PRO A 96 -8.70 3.95 2.46
C PRO A 96 -8.45 5.26 1.72
N ASP A 97 -8.27 6.35 2.47
CA ASP A 97 -7.89 7.65 1.92
C ASP A 97 -6.43 7.65 1.44
N ILE A 98 -5.54 6.93 2.14
CA ILE A 98 -4.13 6.78 1.78
C ILE A 98 -3.76 5.30 1.79
N LEU A 99 -3.16 4.83 0.70
CA LEU A 99 -2.57 3.51 0.59
C LEU A 99 -1.06 3.64 0.37
N PHE A 100 -0.28 2.97 1.21
CA PHE A 100 1.12 2.65 0.90
C PHE A 100 1.25 1.15 0.72
N SER A 101 1.53 0.74 -0.52
CA SER A 101 1.87 -0.64 -0.81
C SER A 101 3.01 -0.74 -1.83
N GLU A 102 4.08 -1.44 -1.44
CA GLU A 102 5.27 -1.64 -2.27
C GLU A 102 4.93 -2.43 -3.54
N ARG A 103 4.13 -3.50 -3.43
CA ARG A 103 3.69 -4.28 -4.59
C ARG A 103 2.65 -3.56 -5.43
N ALA A 104 1.75 -2.79 -4.81
CA ALA A 104 0.70 -2.09 -5.55
C ALA A 104 1.30 -1.06 -6.52
N GLU A 105 2.45 -0.47 -6.17
CA GLU A 105 3.18 0.52 -7.00
C GLU A 105 3.34 0.07 -8.45
N TYR A 106 3.80 -1.16 -8.67
CA TYR A 106 4.07 -1.68 -10.01
C TYR A 106 3.01 -2.66 -10.54
N THR A 107 1.97 -2.96 -9.76
CA THR A 107 0.90 -3.90 -10.17
C THR A 107 -0.46 -3.23 -10.34
N LEU A 108 -0.95 -2.50 -9.34
CA LEU A 108 -2.32 -2.00 -9.28
C LEU A 108 -2.41 -0.50 -9.57
N ILE A 109 -1.49 0.31 -9.05
CA ILE A 109 -1.52 1.78 -9.16
C ILE A 109 -1.60 2.23 -10.63
N PRO A 110 -0.77 1.74 -11.57
CA PRO A 110 -0.85 2.17 -12.97
C PRO A 110 -2.20 1.85 -13.61
N GLN A 111 -2.81 0.71 -13.24
CA GLN A 111 -4.13 0.33 -13.72
C GLN A 111 -5.22 1.25 -13.17
N TRP A 112 -5.13 1.60 -11.89
CA TRP A 112 -6.08 2.51 -11.26
C TRP A 112 -5.96 3.94 -11.75
N VAL A 113 -4.75 4.43 -12.05
CA VAL A 113 -4.56 5.71 -12.74
C VAL A 113 -5.20 5.67 -14.11
N TRP A 114 -4.94 4.62 -14.90
CA TRP A 114 -5.57 4.46 -16.21
C TRP A 114 -7.10 4.49 -16.11
N GLN A 115 -7.67 3.84 -15.09
CA GLN A 115 -9.11 3.80 -14.81
C GLN A 115 -9.67 5.10 -14.17
N GLY A 116 -8.84 6.10 -13.88
CA GLY A 116 -9.26 7.34 -13.24
C GLY A 116 -9.71 7.20 -11.78
N LYS A 117 -9.20 6.19 -11.07
CA LYS A 117 -9.56 5.90 -9.67
C LYS A 117 -8.69 6.63 -8.64
N LEU A 118 -7.58 7.23 -9.06
CA LEU A 118 -6.66 7.96 -8.19
C LEU A 118 -6.74 9.46 -8.45
N VAL A 119 -6.60 10.23 -7.37
CA VAL A 119 -6.58 11.69 -7.42
C VAL A 119 -5.21 12.21 -7.87
N ASP A 120 -5.22 13.31 -8.61
CA ASP A 120 -4.00 14.05 -8.93
C ASP A 120 -3.40 14.66 -7.65
N VAL A 121 -2.18 14.28 -7.31
CA VAL A 121 -1.46 14.72 -6.11
C VAL A 121 -0.33 15.70 -6.42
N SER A 122 -0.34 16.31 -7.61
CA SER A 122 0.73 17.25 -8.02
C SER A 122 0.91 18.40 -7.04
N ASP A 123 -0.15 18.87 -6.39
CA ASP A 123 -0.08 19.95 -5.40
C ASP A 123 0.61 19.53 -4.09
N VAL A 124 0.63 18.25 -3.79
CA VAL A 124 1.40 17.69 -2.65
C VAL A 124 2.89 17.62 -3.00
N ILE A 125 3.22 17.29 -4.26
CA ILE A 125 4.62 17.12 -4.72
C ILE A 125 5.29 18.47 -4.99
N LYS A 126 4.59 19.44 -5.59
CA LYS A 126 5.17 20.72 -6.03
C LYS A 126 6.02 21.42 -4.94
N PRO A 127 5.57 21.55 -3.67
CA PRO A 127 6.34 22.25 -2.64
C PRO A 127 7.63 21.54 -2.23
N VAL A 128 7.69 20.22 -2.41
CA VAL A 128 8.79 19.35 -1.98
C VAL A 128 9.57 18.76 -3.16
N LYS A 129 9.32 19.26 -4.39
CA LYS A 129 9.89 18.70 -5.62
C LYS A 129 11.43 18.61 -5.59
N ASN A 130 12.10 19.57 -4.96
CA ASN A 130 13.56 19.62 -4.87
C ASN A 130 14.17 18.53 -4.00
N PHE A 131 13.36 17.79 -3.21
CA PHE A 131 13.83 16.64 -2.44
C PHE A 131 13.83 15.34 -3.25
N TYR A 132 13.23 15.33 -4.44
CA TYR A 132 13.11 14.13 -5.26
C TYR A 132 14.19 14.04 -6.32
N SER A 133 14.62 12.80 -6.59
CA SER A 133 15.38 12.48 -7.79
C SER A 133 14.47 12.54 -9.03
N ASP A 134 15.05 12.77 -10.20
CA ASP A 134 14.32 12.72 -11.47
C ASP A 134 13.62 11.37 -11.67
N THR A 135 14.25 10.27 -11.24
CA THR A 135 13.68 8.93 -11.33
C THR A 135 12.44 8.78 -10.45
N ALA A 136 12.48 9.28 -9.21
CA ALA A 136 11.34 9.23 -8.29
C ALA A 136 10.15 10.05 -8.82
N LEU A 137 10.39 11.21 -9.42
CA LEU A 137 9.33 12.01 -10.03
C LEU A 137 8.70 11.30 -11.24
N LYS A 138 9.53 10.65 -12.07
CA LYS A 138 9.05 9.93 -13.24
C LYS A 138 8.23 8.68 -12.89
N SER A 139 8.53 7.99 -11.79
CA SER A 139 7.75 6.80 -11.40
C SER A 139 6.30 7.12 -11.04
N ALA A 140 6.05 8.31 -10.48
CA ALA A 140 4.70 8.77 -10.12
C ALA A 140 3.97 9.49 -11.27
N TYR A 141 4.65 9.82 -12.37
CA TYR A 141 4.09 10.55 -13.51
C TYR A 141 3.43 9.58 -14.51
N LEU A 142 2.13 9.37 -14.34
CA LEU A 142 1.37 8.31 -15.01
C LEU A 142 0.25 8.88 -15.88
N TYR A 143 -0.13 8.15 -16.93
CA TYR A 143 -1.21 8.55 -17.84
C TYR A 143 -2.57 8.08 -17.33
N ASN A 144 -3.49 9.03 -17.18
CA ASN A 144 -4.89 8.75 -16.86
C ASN A 144 -5.73 8.79 -18.14
N ASN A 145 -6.37 7.66 -18.48
CA ASN A 145 -7.14 7.54 -19.72
C ASN A 145 -8.51 8.22 -19.65
N ILE A 146 -9.07 8.43 -18.45
CA ILE A 146 -10.34 9.14 -18.28
C ILE A 146 -10.14 10.65 -18.45
N GLU A 147 -9.09 11.19 -17.84
CA GLU A 147 -8.75 12.61 -17.93
C GLU A 147 -7.92 12.96 -19.17
N SER A 148 -7.41 11.96 -19.89
CA SER A 148 -6.55 12.09 -21.08
C SER A 148 -5.32 12.98 -20.84
N LYS A 149 -4.70 12.86 -19.67
CA LYS A 149 -3.48 13.61 -19.29
C LYS A 149 -2.49 12.75 -18.54
N PHE A 150 -1.22 13.16 -18.61
CA PHE A 150 -0.22 12.71 -17.64
C PHE A 150 -0.20 13.66 -16.44
N SER A 151 -0.17 13.10 -15.24
CA SER A 151 0.02 13.86 -14.00
C SER A 151 0.65 12.99 -12.92
N ASN A 152 0.84 13.55 -11.72
CA ASN A 152 1.32 12.78 -10.58
C ASN A 152 0.14 12.18 -9.81
N TYR A 153 0.11 10.86 -9.67
CA TYR A 153 -0.98 10.13 -8.99
C TYR A 153 -0.52 9.34 -7.76
N ALA A 154 0.76 9.48 -7.39
CA ALA A 154 1.33 8.91 -6.17
C ALA A 154 2.41 9.87 -5.61
N VAL A 155 2.66 9.81 -4.30
CA VAL A 155 3.73 10.58 -3.66
C VAL A 155 4.91 9.65 -3.38
N PRO A 156 6.06 9.81 -4.05
CA PRO A 156 7.23 9.00 -3.75
C PRO A 156 7.71 9.24 -2.32
N ILE A 157 7.92 8.17 -1.56
CA ILE A 157 8.48 8.24 -0.20
C ILE A 157 9.61 7.24 0.03
N MET A 158 9.79 6.31 -0.91
CA MET A 158 10.82 5.29 -0.89
C MET A 158 11.36 5.09 -2.32
N GLN A 159 12.66 4.81 -2.43
CA GLN A 159 13.29 4.40 -3.68
C GLN A 159 14.15 3.18 -3.39
N GLN A 160 13.92 2.09 -4.14
CA GLN A 160 14.69 0.86 -4.02
C GLN A 160 15.65 0.72 -5.21
N GLY A 161 16.88 0.32 -4.93
CA GLY A 161 17.91 0.01 -5.93
C GLY A 161 18.24 -1.48 -5.89
N ILE A 162 18.52 -2.06 -7.06
CA ILE A 162 19.05 -3.42 -7.15
C ILE A 162 20.57 -3.35 -6.99
N HIS A 163 21.10 -4.06 -5.99
CA HIS A 163 22.53 -4.10 -5.72
C HIS A 163 23.06 -5.54 -5.76
N ILE A 164 24.26 -5.69 -6.30
CA ILE A 164 25.03 -6.94 -6.22
C ILE A 164 25.89 -6.86 -4.96
N HIS A 165 25.52 -7.62 -3.95
CA HIS A 165 26.33 -7.77 -2.74
C HIS A 165 27.36 -8.87 -2.94
N TYR A 166 28.57 -8.66 -2.44
CA TYR A 166 29.65 -9.65 -2.47
C TYR A 166 30.52 -9.56 -1.21
N TRP A 167 31.26 -10.64 -0.94
CA TRP A 167 32.15 -10.78 0.21
C TRP A 167 33.58 -10.41 -0.20
N ASN A 168 34.07 -9.24 0.23
CA ASN A 168 35.39 -8.75 -0.19
C ASN A 168 36.55 -9.63 0.33
N ASP A 169 36.40 -10.21 1.51
CA ASP A 169 37.35 -11.18 2.08
C ASP A 169 37.50 -12.43 1.21
N LEU A 170 36.43 -12.92 0.60
CA LEU A 170 36.48 -14.05 -0.34
C LEU A 170 37.17 -13.68 -1.66
N ILE A 171 37.02 -12.44 -2.11
CA ILE A 171 37.77 -11.91 -3.26
C ILE A 171 39.27 -11.83 -2.97
N LEU A 172 39.64 -11.31 -1.81
CA LEU A 172 41.03 -11.26 -1.36
C LEU A 172 41.62 -12.67 -1.18
N LYS A 173 40.83 -13.60 -0.60
CA LYS A 173 41.22 -15.02 -0.46
C LYS A 173 41.39 -15.69 -1.83
N ALA A 174 40.59 -15.34 -2.82
CA ALA A 174 40.74 -15.80 -4.20
C ALA A 174 42.01 -15.23 -4.89
N GLY A 175 42.62 -14.19 -4.32
CA GLY A 175 43.79 -13.52 -4.90
C GLY A 175 43.45 -12.62 -6.09
N LEU A 176 42.20 -12.17 -6.19
CA LEU A 176 41.73 -11.25 -7.23
C LEU A 176 41.84 -9.79 -6.78
N ALA A 177 41.92 -8.87 -7.75
CA ALA A 177 41.95 -7.44 -7.48
C ALA A 177 40.58 -6.94 -7.00
N GLU A 178 40.55 -6.08 -5.98
CA GLU A 178 39.29 -5.53 -5.44
C GLU A 178 38.46 -4.75 -6.46
N LYS A 179 39.10 -4.21 -7.50
CA LYS A 179 38.40 -3.49 -8.57
C LYS A 179 37.62 -4.47 -9.44
N ILE A 180 36.30 -4.42 -9.31
CA ILE A 180 35.37 -5.20 -10.12
C ILE A 180 35.31 -4.63 -11.55
N PRO A 181 35.42 -5.45 -12.61
CA PRO A 181 35.28 -4.99 -14.00
C PRO A 181 33.87 -4.48 -14.30
N GLU A 182 33.75 -3.43 -15.11
CA GLU A 182 32.44 -2.84 -15.47
C GLU A 182 31.86 -3.41 -16.77
N LYS A 183 32.69 -4.02 -17.62
CA LYS A 183 32.22 -4.63 -18.87
C LYS A 183 31.54 -5.96 -18.57
N TRP A 184 30.39 -6.19 -19.22
CA TRP A 184 29.52 -7.33 -18.99
C TRP A 184 30.26 -8.68 -18.91
N ASP A 185 31.02 -9.04 -19.95
CA ASP A 185 31.70 -10.35 -19.98
C ASP A 185 32.82 -10.44 -18.93
N GLU A 186 33.59 -9.36 -18.76
CA GLU A 186 34.67 -9.28 -17.77
C GLU A 186 34.12 -9.37 -16.35
N PHE A 187 32.97 -8.73 -16.08
CA PHE A 187 32.25 -8.76 -14.81
C PHE A 187 31.84 -10.18 -14.45
N TRP A 188 31.21 -10.93 -15.37
CA TRP A 188 30.77 -12.29 -15.07
C TRP A 188 31.93 -13.30 -15.01
N GLN A 189 32.97 -13.11 -15.84
CA GLN A 189 34.18 -13.92 -15.77
C GLN A 189 34.92 -13.71 -14.45
N TYR A 190 34.91 -12.50 -13.90
CA TYR A 190 35.53 -12.20 -12.61
C TYR A 190 35.00 -13.11 -11.48
N TRP A 191 33.68 -13.29 -11.38
CA TRP A 191 33.08 -14.15 -10.37
C TRP A 191 33.35 -15.64 -10.60
N GLN A 192 33.38 -16.09 -11.87
CA GLN A 192 33.78 -17.47 -12.21
C GLN A 192 35.23 -17.75 -11.81
N ASN A 193 36.12 -16.79 -12.06
CA ASN A 193 37.52 -16.88 -11.67
C ASN A 193 37.66 -16.93 -10.14
N ALA A 194 36.88 -16.12 -9.41
CA ALA A 194 36.87 -16.13 -7.95
C ALA A 194 36.49 -17.52 -7.40
N GLN A 195 35.40 -18.09 -7.91
CA GLN A 195 34.96 -19.43 -7.56
C GLN A 195 36.07 -20.47 -7.84
N LYS A 196 36.63 -20.47 -9.05
CA LYS A 196 37.68 -21.43 -9.45
C LYS A 196 38.91 -21.34 -8.53
N ALA A 197 39.34 -20.12 -8.20
CA ALA A 197 40.49 -19.88 -7.33
C ALA A 197 40.22 -20.37 -5.89
N LEU A 198 39.00 -20.20 -5.38
CA LEU A 198 38.60 -20.70 -4.06
C LEU A 198 38.48 -22.23 -4.02
N SER A 199 37.92 -22.86 -5.07
CA SER A 199 37.88 -24.33 -5.17
C SER A 199 39.28 -24.95 -5.19
N GLN A 200 40.25 -24.30 -5.85
CA GLN A 200 41.67 -24.73 -5.81
C GLN A 200 42.29 -24.63 -4.41
N LYS A 201 41.69 -23.86 -3.50
CA LYS A 201 42.08 -23.74 -2.09
C LYS A 201 41.24 -24.62 -1.15
N ASN A 202 40.53 -25.62 -1.69
CA ASN A 202 39.64 -26.55 -1.01
C ASN A 202 38.33 -25.94 -0.45
N ASP A 203 37.96 -24.73 -0.86
CA ASP A 203 36.64 -24.15 -0.54
C ASP A 203 35.61 -24.51 -1.62
N ASN A 204 35.27 -25.79 -1.74
CA ASN A 204 34.42 -26.29 -2.83
C ASN A 204 32.93 -25.93 -2.71
N ASN A 205 32.51 -25.35 -1.58
CA ASN A 205 31.12 -24.97 -1.32
C ASN A 205 30.83 -23.49 -1.62
N ILE A 206 31.79 -22.75 -2.19
CA ILE A 206 31.64 -21.35 -2.55
C ILE A 206 31.36 -21.24 -4.06
N TYR A 207 30.29 -20.52 -4.41
CA TYR A 207 29.84 -20.32 -5.78
C TYR A 207 29.96 -18.84 -6.18
N GLY A 208 30.38 -18.56 -7.41
CA GLY A 208 30.56 -17.19 -7.90
C GLY A 208 29.25 -16.38 -7.97
N LEU A 209 28.12 -17.07 -7.97
CA LEU A 209 26.78 -16.49 -7.94
C LEU A 209 25.92 -17.28 -6.96
N GLY A 210 25.06 -16.59 -6.21
CA GLY A 210 23.99 -17.24 -5.48
C GLY A 210 22.69 -16.48 -5.65
N CYS A 211 21.75 -17.13 -6.32
CA CYS A 211 20.41 -16.61 -6.47
C CYS A 211 19.66 -16.78 -5.15
N LYS A 212 18.99 -15.72 -4.70
CA LYS A 212 18.04 -15.83 -3.61
C LYS A 212 16.84 -16.67 -4.07
N HIS A 213 16.33 -17.54 -3.21
CA HIS A 213 15.26 -18.49 -3.55
C HIS A 213 13.84 -17.89 -3.47
N SER A 214 13.69 -16.62 -3.08
CA SER A 214 12.37 -15.98 -2.98
C SER A 214 12.05 -15.15 -4.23
N ALA A 215 10.82 -15.26 -4.73
CA ALA A 215 10.33 -14.48 -5.87
C ALA A 215 10.39 -12.95 -5.64
N ILE A 216 10.37 -12.52 -4.37
CA ILE A 216 10.47 -11.12 -3.94
C ILE A 216 11.91 -10.58 -4.03
N SER A 217 12.89 -11.48 -4.17
CA SER A 217 14.32 -11.15 -4.16
C SER A 217 15.01 -11.37 -5.50
N CYS A 218 14.31 -11.20 -6.62
CA CYS A 218 14.94 -11.11 -7.94
C CYS A 218 15.72 -9.79 -8.12
N GLN A 219 16.45 -9.40 -7.08
CA GLN A 219 17.63 -8.58 -7.17
C GLN A 219 18.78 -9.56 -7.42
N LEU A 220 19.45 -9.45 -8.56
CA LEU A 220 20.70 -10.18 -8.80
C LEU A 220 21.67 -9.83 -7.67
N SER A 221 21.79 -10.71 -6.69
CA SER A 221 22.84 -10.67 -5.68
C SER A 221 23.82 -11.78 -6.02
N ALA A 222 25.11 -11.47 -6.04
CA ALA A 222 26.16 -12.48 -6.06
C ALA A 222 26.40 -12.94 -4.63
N THR A 223 25.37 -13.52 -3.99
CA THR A 223 25.52 -14.03 -2.63
C THR A 223 26.25 -15.36 -2.68
N ILE A 224 27.50 -15.40 -2.24
CA ILE A 224 28.15 -16.68 -1.93
C ILE A 224 27.38 -17.29 -0.75
N LEU A 225 26.71 -18.41 -0.98
CA LEU A 225 26.08 -19.20 0.07
C LEU A 225 27.14 -20.16 0.65
N SER A 226 27.40 -20.05 1.95
CA SER A 226 27.89 -21.19 2.75
C SER A 226 26.67 -21.92 3.31
N PRO A 227 26.68 -23.27 3.38
CA PRO A 227 25.76 -23.97 4.27
C PRO A 227 25.98 -23.53 5.73
#